data_AF-A0AAX4P0Q1-F1
#
_entry.id   AF-A0AAX4P0Q1-F1
#
_cell.length_a   1.000
_cell.length_b   1.000
_cell.length_c   1.000
_cell.angle_alpha   90.00
_cell.angle_beta   90.00
_cell.angle_gamma   90.00
#
_symmetry.space_group_name_H-M   'P 1'
#
loop_
_entity.id
_entity.type
_entity.pdbx_description
1 polymer ?
#
loop_
_entity_poly.entity_id
_entity_poly.type
_entity_poly.pdbx_seq_one_letter_code
_entity_poly.pdbx_strand_id
1 'polypeptide(L)'
;MSASEQEGRKRQRPAAVKGKAVSVWDLDNLDAESLRQLQGEQLDRFEAYRRSAIPRSAMKKLLMAVTGQTPDVPTTIVACGVAKLLVGELVDAGRRAKAEGRREGGEGDPADDDGVGLNVDDLRRAFALTMEETQLPLRRKRERLL
;
A
#
# COMPACT_ATOMS: atom_id res chain seq x y z
N MET A 1 -17.44 46.41 -38.82
CA MET A 1 -18.64 46.13 -38.01
C MET A 1 -19.01 44.68 -38.30
N SER A 2 -18.95 43.66 -37.45
CA SER A 2 -18.72 43.52 -36.00
C SER A 2 -18.28 42.04 -35.80
N ALA A 3 -17.21 41.74 -35.04
CA ALA A 3 -17.25 41.35 -33.62
C ALA A 3 -18.34 40.28 -33.34
N SER A 4 -17.99 38.99 -33.31
CA SER A 4 -17.50 38.21 -32.15
C SER A 4 -18.64 37.58 -31.35
N GLU A 5 -18.78 36.25 -31.39
CA GLU A 5 -19.40 35.43 -30.33
C GLU A 5 -19.21 33.93 -30.66
N GLN A 6 -17.98 33.44 -30.47
CA GLN A 6 -17.77 32.02 -30.17
C GLN A 6 -17.68 31.89 -28.65
N GLU A 7 -18.82 31.58 -28.04
CA GLU A 7 -18.90 31.34 -26.61
C GLU A 7 -18.24 30.00 -26.27
N GLY A 8 -17.08 30.10 -25.62
CA GLY A 8 -16.26 28.98 -25.22
C GLY A 8 -17.00 28.01 -24.32
N ARG A 9 -17.23 26.79 -24.83
CA ARG A 9 -17.70 25.64 -24.06
C ARG A 9 -16.62 25.28 -23.03
N LYS A 10 -16.68 25.93 -21.85
CA LYS A 10 -15.80 25.64 -20.70
C LYS A 10 -15.90 24.16 -20.39
N ARG A 11 -14.82 23.41 -20.69
CA ARG A 11 -14.63 22.03 -20.25
C ARG A 11 -14.59 22.04 -18.73
N GLN A 12 -15.72 21.68 -18.12
CA GLN A 12 -15.82 21.54 -16.68
C GLN A 12 -14.94 20.35 -16.29
N ARG A 13 -13.83 20.63 -15.59
CA ARG A 13 -12.95 19.59 -15.05
C ARG A 13 -13.78 18.77 -14.06
N PRO A 14 -13.81 17.42 -14.14
CA PRO A 14 -14.53 16.63 -13.16
C PRO A 14 -13.96 16.93 -11.78
N ALA A 15 -14.87 17.18 -10.83
CA ALA A 15 -14.52 17.48 -9.46
C ALA A 15 -13.63 16.37 -8.89
N ALA A 16 -12.54 16.77 -8.24
CA ALA A 16 -11.64 15.83 -7.56
C ALA A 16 -12.46 14.95 -6.61
N VAL A 17 -12.53 13.66 -6.94
CA VAL A 17 -13.16 12.65 -6.08
C VAL A 17 -12.37 12.66 -4.78
N LYS A 18 -13.00 13.14 -3.71
CA LYS A 18 -12.46 13.02 -2.34
C LYS A 18 -12.26 11.53 -2.09
N GLY A 19 -11.00 11.10 -2.09
CA GLY A 19 -10.64 9.71 -1.80
C GLY A 19 -11.23 9.31 -0.46
N LYS A 20 -12.23 8.42 -0.49
CA LYS A 20 -12.61 7.65 0.69
C LYS A 20 -11.36 6.90 1.14
N ALA A 21 -11.08 6.88 2.43
CA ALA A 21 -10.04 6.02 2.98
C ALA A 21 -10.39 4.58 2.61
N VAL A 22 -9.69 4.04 1.61
CA VAL A 22 -9.87 2.67 1.15
C VAL A 22 -9.34 1.79 2.28
N SER A 23 -10.23 1.13 3.01
CA SER A 23 -9.81 0.18 4.02
C SER A 23 -9.30 -1.07 3.31
N VAL A 24 -8.23 -1.69 3.82
CA VAL A 24 -7.70 -2.96 3.28
C VAL A 24 -8.77 -4.06 3.29
N TRP A 25 -9.77 -3.94 4.17
CA TRP A 25 -10.89 -4.87 4.31
C TRP A 25 -11.99 -4.66 3.25
N ASP A 26 -11.96 -3.55 2.50
CA ASP A 26 -12.87 -3.28 1.36
C ASP A 26 -12.39 -3.92 0.05
N LEU A 27 -11.50 -4.92 0.09
CA LEU A 27 -11.08 -5.67 -1.10
C LEU A 27 -12.27 -6.29 -1.85
N ASP A 28 -13.34 -6.67 -1.14
CA ASP A 28 -14.57 -7.19 -1.75
C ASP A 28 -15.43 -6.09 -2.41
N ASN A 29 -15.16 -4.82 -2.07
CA ASN A 29 -15.74 -3.62 -2.68
C ASN A 29 -14.81 -2.99 -3.72
N LEU A 30 -13.82 -3.74 -4.24
CA LEU A 30 -13.17 -3.37 -5.49
C LEU A 30 -14.24 -3.39 -6.57
N ASP A 31 -14.87 -2.24 -6.79
CA ASP A 31 -15.90 -2.01 -7.79
C ASP A 31 -15.44 -2.71 -9.07
N ALA A 32 -16.17 -3.73 -9.51
CA ALA A 32 -15.79 -4.52 -10.70
C ALA A 32 -15.58 -3.61 -11.92
N GLU A 33 -16.17 -2.41 -11.89
CA GLU A 33 -15.95 -1.32 -12.84
C GLU A 33 -14.55 -0.69 -12.74
N SER A 34 -14.02 -0.42 -11.54
CA SER A 34 -12.66 0.09 -11.34
C SER A 34 -11.59 -0.91 -11.79
N LEU A 35 -11.82 -2.22 -11.57
CA LEU A 35 -10.92 -3.26 -12.07
C LEU A 35 -10.92 -3.35 -13.60
N ARG A 36 -12.05 -3.06 -14.26
CA ARG A 36 -12.15 -3.03 -15.73
C ARG A 36 -11.44 -1.85 -16.37
N GLN A 37 -11.14 -0.81 -15.61
CA GLN A 37 -10.43 0.39 -16.09
C GLN A 37 -8.91 0.25 -16.02
N LEU A 38 -8.38 -0.80 -15.38
CA LEU A 38 -6.93 -1.06 -15.34
C LEU A 38 -6.42 -1.46 -16.72
N GLN A 39 -5.35 -0.82 -17.18
CA GLN A 39 -4.74 -1.05 -18.50
C GLN A 39 -3.21 -1.06 -18.41
N GLY A 40 -2.56 -1.75 -19.34
CA GLY A 40 -1.11 -1.83 -19.45
C GLY A 40 -0.43 -2.25 -18.14
N GLU A 41 0.59 -1.51 -17.74
CA GLU A 41 1.41 -1.83 -16.56
C GLU A 41 0.61 -1.86 -15.23
N GLN A 42 -0.48 -1.09 -15.13
CA GLN A 42 -1.32 -1.08 -13.93
C GLN A 42 -2.05 -2.43 -13.75
N LEU A 43 -2.51 -3.02 -14.87
CA LEU A 43 -3.14 -4.34 -14.85
C LEU A 43 -2.11 -5.41 -14.49
N ASP A 44 -0.91 -5.34 -15.06
CA ASP A 44 0.17 -6.29 -14.78
C ASP A 44 0.58 -6.27 -13.30
N ARG A 45 0.70 -5.07 -12.70
CA ARG A 45 0.98 -4.91 -11.26
C ARG A 45 -0.15 -5.44 -10.38
N PHE A 46 -1.40 -5.16 -10.72
CA PHE A 46 -2.56 -5.70 -10.00
C PHE A 46 -2.59 -7.23 -10.06
N GLU A 47 -2.38 -7.79 -11.25
CA GLU A 47 -2.34 -9.23 -11.47
C GLU A 47 -1.21 -9.92 -10.72
N ALA A 48 -0.02 -9.31 -10.69
CA ALA A 48 1.11 -9.77 -9.89
C ALA A 48 0.77 -9.76 -8.39
N TYR A 49 0.18 -8.67 -7.89
CA TYR A 49 -0.27 -8.58 -6.50
C TYR A 49 -1.32 -9.65 -6.17
N ARG A 50 -2.34 -9.81 -7.03
CA ARG A 50 -3.44 -10.77 -6.83
C ARG A 50 -2.94 -12.20 -6.75
N ARG A 51 -2.00 -12.59 -7.63
CA ARG A 51 -1.43 -13.95 -7.66
C ARG A 51 -0.31 -14.18 -6.65
N SER A 52 0.26 -13.13 -6.06
CA SER A 52 1.32 -13.28 -5.07
C SER A 52 0.82 -14.03 -3.82
N ALA A 53 1.68 -14.85 -3.22
CA ALA A 53 1.38 -15.54 -1.98
C ALA A 53 2.67 -15.82 -1.20
N ILE A 54 2.57 -15.81 0.13
CA ILE A 54 3.68 -16.20 0.99
C ILE A 54 3.79 -17.73 1.02
N PRO A 55 4.96 -18.33 0.71
CA PRO A 55 5.13 -19.78 0.70
C PRO A 55 4.82 -20.41 2.07
N ARG A 56 3.84 -21.32 2.11
CA ARG A 56 3.39 -21.98 3.36
C ARG A 56 4.52 -22.73 4.07
N SER A 57 5.45 -23.33 3.31
CA SER A 57 6.60 -24.05 3.86
C SER A 57 7.57 -23.14 4.61
N ALA A 58 7.80 -21.93 4.08
CA ALA A 58 8.63 -20.91 4.74
C ALA A 58 7.94 -20.38 6.00
N MET A 59 6.63 -20.07 5.91
CA MET A 59 5.85 -19.61 7.06
C MET A 59 5.79 -20.67 8.17
N LYS A 60 5.59 -21.94 7.82
CA LYS A 60 5.61 -23.05 8.79
C LYS A 60 6.94 -23.14 9.54
N LYS A 61 8.06 -23.03 8.82
CA LYS A 61 9.41 -23.02 9.43
C LYS A 61 9.58 -21.84 10.38
N LEU A 62 9.13 -20.64 9.98
CA LEU A 62 9.19 -19.45 10.82
C LEU A 62 8.37 -19.61 12.10
N LEU A 63 7.10 -20.01 11.96
CA LEU A 63 6.21 -20.21 13.09
C LEU A 63 6.77 -21.25 14.06
N MET A 64 7.28 -22.37 13.54
CA MET A 64 7.90 -23.41 14.36
C MET A 64 9.17 -22.92 15.07
N ALA A 65 9.98 -22.09 14.42
CA ALA A 65 11.18 -21.51 15.05
C ALA A 65 10.83 -20.52 16.18
N VAL A 66 9.71 -19.80 16.08
CA VAL A 66 9.27 -18.81 17.07
C VAL A 66 8.50 -19.46 18.22
N THR A 67 7.60 -20.40 17.94
CA THR A 67 6.71 -21.00 18.94
C THR A 67 7.24 -22.31 19.53
N GLY A 68 8.21 -22.94 18.87
CA GLY A 68 8.69 -24.29 19.22
C GLY A 68 7.67 -25.39 18.95
N GLN A 69 6.56 -25.10 18.25
CA GLN A 69 5.48 -26.04 17.97
C GLN A 69 5.22 -26.12 16.46
N THR A 70 4.74 -27.27 15.99
CA THR A 70 4.36 -27.41 14.57
C THR A 70 2.95 -26.84 14.36
N PRO A 71 2.78 -25.75 13.60
CA PRO A 71 1.45 -25.18 13.35
C PRO A 71 0.65 -26.08 12.42
N ASP A 72 -0.66 -26.09 12.62
CA ASP A 72 -1.63 -26.69 11.72
C ASP A 72 -1.78 -25.87 10.42
N VAL A 73 -2.44 -26.46 9.42
CA VAL A 73 -2.61 -25.87 8.09
C VAL A 73 -3.45 -24.58 8.14
N PRO A 74 -4.63 -24.53 8.80
CA PRO A 74 -5.39 -23.29 8.98
C PRO A 74 -4.58 -22.14 9.59
N THR A 75 -3.86 -22.40 10.69
CA THR A 75 -3.01 -21.38 11.33
C THR A 75 -1.94 -20.85 10.38
N THR A 76 -1.33 -21.74 9.60
CA THR A 76 -0.33 -21.34 8.59
C THR A 76 -0.94 -20.47 7.48
N ILE A 77 -2.17 -20.79 7.04
CA ILE A 77 -2.89 -20.01 6.02
C ILE A 77 -3.19 -18.60 6.53
N VAL A 78 -3.72 -18.50 7.75
CA VAL A 78 -4.03 -17.20 8.38
C VAL A 78 -2.75 -16.37 8.52
N ALA A 79 -1.66 -16.97 9.02
CA ALA A 79 -0.38 -16.28 9.17
C ALA A 79 0.18 -15.77 7.82
N CYS A 80 0.11 -16.58 6.75
CA CYS A 80 0.46 -16.14 5.39
C CYS A 80 -0.41 -14.96 4.92
N GLY A 81 -1.71 -14.98 5.22
CA GLY A 81 -2.63 -13.90 4.89
C GLY A 81 -2.29 -12.60 5.62
N VAL A 82 -2.13 -12.65 6.93
CA VAL A 82 -1.74 -11.50 7.76
C VAL A 82 -0.39 -10.93 7.32
N ALA A 83 0.59 -11.79 7.02
CA ALA A 83 1.88 -11.36 6.51
C ALA A 83 1.75 -10.63 5.15
N LYS A 84 0.89 -11.11 4.25
CA LYS A 84 0.64 -10.46 2.95
C LYS A 84 0.00 -9.07 3.13
N LEU A 85 -0.97 -8.95 4.04
CA LEU A 85 -1.61 -7.66 4.36
C LEU A 85 -0.59 -6.66 4.89
N LEU A 86 0.26 -7.07 5.84
CA LEU A 86 1.32 -6.23 6.39
C LEU A 86 2.30 -5.73 5.31
N VAL A 87 2.70 -6.61 4.38
CA VAL A 87 3.58 -6.22 3.27
C VAL A 87 2.89 -5.19 2.36
N GLY A 88 1.59 -5.36 2.10
CA GLY A 88 0.80 -4.37 1.33
C GLY A 88 0.77 -3.00 2.01
N GLU A 89 0.44 -2.96 3.30
CA GLU A 89 0.43 -1.72 4.09
C GLU A 89 1.81 -1.03 4.11
N LEU A 90 2.89 -1.80 4.26
CA LEU A 90 4.24 -1.25 4.29
C LEU A 90 4.66 -0.66 2.93
N VAL A 91 4.29 -1.31 1.82
CA VAL A 91 4.55 -0.82 0.46
C VAL A 91 3.77 0.47 0.20
N ASP A 92 2.48 0.51 0.58
CA ASP A 92 1.63 1.69 0.44
C ASP A 92 2.15 2.86 1.27
N ALA A 93 2.50 2.61 2.54
CA ALA A 93 3.11 3.60 3.41
C ALA A 93 4.47 4.09 2.86
N GLY A 94 5.29 3.20 2.29
CA GLY A 94 6.55 3.57 1.63
C GLY A 94 6.35 4.48 0.43
N ARG A 95 5.34 4.19 -0.41
CA ARG A 95 4.98 5.05 -1.54
C ARG A 95 4.50 6.43 -1.08
N ARG A 96 3.70 6.49 -0.01
CA ARG A 96 3.27 7.76 0.60
C ARG A 96 4.44 8.55 1.18
N ALA A 97 5.30 7.90 1.97
CA ALA A 97 6.49 8.51 2.56
C ALA A 97 7.45 9.09 1.50
N LYS A 98 7.62 8.38 0.39
CA LYS A 98 8.40 8.85 -0.77
C LYS A 98 7.75 10.08 -1.43
N ALA A 99 6.44 10.05 -1.63
CA ALA A 99 5.69 11.18 -2.18
C ALA A 99 5.73 12.42 -1.26
N GLU A 100 5.70 12.22 0.05
CA GLU A 100 5.79 13.29 1.05
C GLU A 100 7.20 13.86 1.18
N GLY A 101 8.25 13.02 1.20
CA GLY A 101 9.64 13.47 1.22
C GLY A 101 10.02 14.35 0.01
N ARG A 102 9.38 14.13 -1.16
CA ARG A 102 9.51 14.99 -2.34
C ARG A 102 8.78 16.33 -2.23
N ARG A 103 7.77 16.44 -1.35
CA ARG A 103 7.11 17.73 -1.06
C ARG A 103 7.95 18.59 -0.10
N GLU A 104 8.75 17.95 0.74
CA GLU A 104 9.62 18.60 1.73
C GLU A 104 11.01 18.94 1.14
N GLY A 105 11.53 18.16 0.19
CA GLY A 105 12.77 18.41 -0.54
C GLY A 105 12.52 18.58 -2.04
N GLY A 106 12.76 19.79 -2.57
CA GLY A 106 12.41 20.18 -3.94
C GLY A 106 13.13 19.42 -5.07
N GLU A 107 12.43 19.41 -6.22
CA GLU A 107 12.85 19.06 -7.59
C GLU A 107 13.38 17.63 -7.81
N GLY A 108 12.45 16.67 -7.90
CA GLY A 108 12.65 15.46 -8.71
C GLY A 108 11.81 15.58 -9.98
N ASP A 109 12.42 15.32 -11.14
CA ASP A 109 11.79 15.44 -12.46
C ASP A 109 10.45 14.66 -12.51
N PRO A 110 9.32 15.31 -12.85
CA PRO A 110 8.00 14.67 -12.92
C PRO A 110 7.90 13.56 -13.98
N ALA A 111 8.89 13.39 -14.87
CA ALA A 111 8.94 12.30 -15.84
C ALA A 111 9.34 10.93 -15.24
N ASP A 112 9.84 10.88 -14.00
CA ASP A 112 10.28 9.65 -13.32
C ASP A 112 9.17 8.97 -12.48
N ASP A 113 7.90 9.29 -12.76
CA ASP A 113 6.74 8.94 -11.91
C ASP A 113 6.43 7.43 -11.85
N ASP A 114 6.82 6.66 -12.87
CA ASP A 114 6.37 5.27 -13.01
C ASP A 114 7.44 4.21 -12.67
N GLY A 115 8.73 4.58 -12.55
CA GLY A 115 9.83 3.61 -12.64
C GLY A 115 10.77 3.48 -11.44
N VAL A 116 10.87 4.48 -10.55
CA VAL A 116 11.85 4.41 -9.45
C VAL A 116 11.29 3.58 -8.30
N GLY A 117 11.90 2.41 -8.06
CA GLY A 117 11.55 1.52 -6.95
C GLY A 117 11.57 2.19 -5.57
N LEU A 118 10.99 1.52 -4.57
CA LEU A 118 11.11 1.92 -3.17
C LEU A 118 12.56 1.75 -2.71
N ASN A 119 13.10 2.77 -2.04
CA ASN A 119 14.41 2.66 -1.41
C ASN A 119 14.28 2.14 0.04
N VAL A 120 15.41 1.83 0.67
CA VAL A 120 15.43 1.31 2.05
C VAL A 120 14.94 2.35 3.06
N ASP A 121 15.21 3.62 2.84
CA ASP A 121 14.82 4.70 3.75
C ASP A 121 13.31 4.99 3.69
N ASP A 122 12.69 4.87 2.52
CA ASP A 122 11.23 4.91 2.33
C ASP A 122 10.57 3.80 3.16
N LEU A 123 11.12 2.58 3.11
CA LEU A 123 10.60 1.44 3.88
C LEU A 123 10.84 1.59 5.39
N ARG A 124 11.96 2.20 5.81
CA ARG A 124 12.22 2.52 7.22
C ARG A 124 11.23 3.54 7.75
N ARG A 125 10.97 4.61 6.98
CA ARG A 125 9.98 5.64 7.34
C ARG A 125 8.57 5.04 7.37
N ALA A 126 8.23 4.23 6.37
CA ALA A 126 6.98 3.48 6.33
C ALA A 126 6.80 2.60 7.56
N PHE A 127 7.82 1.83 7.95
CA PHE A 127 7.75 0.96 9.12
C PHE A 127 7.54 1.76 10.41
N ALA A 128 8.20 2.91 10.55
CA ALA A 128 8.00 3.80 11.70
C ALA A 128 6.54 4.31 11.76
N LEU A 129 6.00 4.79 10.63
CA LEU A 129 4.62 5.25 10.52
C LEU A 129 3.62 4.14 10.83
N THR A 130 3.80 2.94 10.25
CA THR A 130 2.95 1.78 10.53
C THR A 130 3.01 1.41 12.01
N MET A 131 4.18 1.44 12.65
CA MET A 131 4.30 1.14 14.08
C MET A 131 3.67 2.20 15.00
N GLU A 132 3.67 3.46 14.59
CA GLU A 132 2.99 4.55 15.31
C GLU A 132 1.47 4.51 15.15
N GLU A 133 0.98 4.10 13.98
CA GLU A 133 -0.47 3.98 13.68
C GLU A 133 -1.08 2.67 14.20
N THR A 134 -0.29 1.62 14.44
CA THR A 134 -0.81 0.36 14.96
C THR A 134 -1.28 0.49 16.42
N GLN A 135 -2.54 0.15 16.68
CA GLN A 135 -3.10 0.02 18.04
C GLN A 135 -2.62 -1.25 18.78
N LEU A 136 -1.67 -1.99 18.21
CA LEU A 136 -1.11 -3.20 18.82
C LEU A 136 -0.04 -2.79 19.85
N PRO A 137 -0.02 -3.38 21.06
CA PRO A 137 0.88 -2.97 22.14
C PRO A 137 2.31 -3.51 21.92
N LEU A 138 2.95 -3.19 20.79
CA LEU A 138 4.25 -3.76 20.41
C LEU A 138 5.46 -3.02 20.98
N ARG A 139 5.28 -1.91 21.70
CA ARG A 139 6.31 -1.32 22.56
C ARG A 139 5.71 -0.53 23.71
N ARG A 140 5.39 -1.21 24.82
CA ARG A 140 5.67 -0.60 26.14
C ARG A 140 7.06 -1.09 26.52
N LYS A 141 8.03 -0.18 26.65
CA LYS A 141 9.29 -0.46 27.37
C LYS A 141 8.88 -1.25 28.61
N ARG A 142 9.34 -2.49 28.76
CA ARG A 142 9.23 -3.18 30.04
C ARG A 142 9.95 -2.29 31.03
N GLU A 143 9.20 -1.58 31.87
CA GLU A 143 9.76 -1.02 33.08
C GLU A 143 10.39 -2.19 33.80
N ARG A 144 11.70 -2.10 34.06
CA ARG A 144 12.39 -3.06 34.89
C ARG A 144 11.73 -2.96 36.26
N LEU A 145 10.90 -3.95 36.58
CA LEU A 145 10.44 -4.18 37.93
C LEU A 145 11.69 -4.52 38.74
N LEU A 146 12.13 -3.55 39.54
CA LEU A 146 13.05 -3.73 40.66
C LEU A 146 12.24 -4.22 41.87
#